data_AF-A0A1V0DJZ3-F1
#
_entry.id   AF-A0A1V0DJZ3-F1
#
_cell.length_a   1.000
_cell.length_b   1.000
_cell.length_c   1.000
_cell.angle_alpha   90.00
_cell.angle_beta   90.00
_cell.angle_gamma   90.00
#
_symmetry.space_group_name_H-M   'P 1'
#
loop_
_entity.id
_entity.type
_entity.pdbx_description
1 polymer ?
#
loop_
_entity_poly.entity_id
_entity_poly.type
_entity_poly.pdbx_seq_one_letter_code
_entity_poly.pdbx_strand_id
1 'polypeptide(L)'
;TVRRVTERLFDRYPPKQLEKEVRKKLHQAYGAYIGGIDGKRLEKKIEKIIHEIPNPTTDEATRTEWEKEICLKILNLHTSTNERTVAYDELYQKIFEVTGVPTSITDAGCALNPFSFPFFT
;
A
#
# COMPACT_ATOMS: atom_id res chain seq x y z
N THR A 1 -15.21 10.22 -0.89
CA THR A 1 -15.63 8.98 -0.19
C THR A 1 -16.51 9.23 1.02
N VAL A 2 -16.11 10.09 1.97
CA VAL A 2 -16.91 10.38 3.19
C VAL A 2 -18.36 10.74 2.87
N ARG A 3 -18.59 11.79 2.06
CA ARG A 3 -19.93 12.20 1.62
C ARG A 3 -20.77 11.03 1.07
N ARG A 4 -20.23 10.29 0.11
CA ARG A 4 -20.89 9.11 -0.49
C ARG A 4 -21.27 8.05 0.54
N VAL A 5 -20.41 7.79 1.53
CA VAL A 5 -20.70 6.82 2.61
C VAL A 5 -21.77 7.38 3.53
N THR A 6 -21.70 8.65 3.91
CA THR A 6 -22.71 9.33 4.71
C THR A 6 -24.08 9.29 4.04
N GLU A 7 -24.18 9.69 2.77
CA GLU A 7 -25.43 9.68 1.99
C GLU A 7 -26.05 8.28 1.94
N ARG A 8 -25.25 7.23 1.76
CA ARG A 8 -25.75 5.83 1.75
C ARG A 8 -26.27 5.33 3.10
N LEU A 9 -25.80 5.92 4.19
CA LEU A 9 -26.16 5.51 5.55
C LEU A 9 -27.19 6.46 6.18
N PHE A 10 -27.44 7.62 5.57
CA PHE A 10 -28.30 8.67 6.12
C PHE A 10 -29.72 8.18 6.41
N ASP A 11 -30.33 7.47 5.48
CA ASP A 11 -31.70 6.95 5.65
C ASP A 11 -31.77 5.70 6.55
N ARG A 12 -30.62 5.12 6.92
CA ARG A 12 -30.54 3.86 7.68
C ARG A 12 -30.33 4.08 9.17
N TYR A 13 -29.79 5.22 9.56
CA TYR A 13 -29.39 5.50 10.95
C TYR A 13 -29.79 6.91 11.37
N PRO A 14 -30.27 7.09 12.62
CA PRO A 14 -30.57 8.41 13.13
C PRO A 14 -29.28 9.27 13.23
N PRO A 15 -29.37 10.61 13.21
CA PRO A 15 -28.20 11.49 13.22
C PRO A 15 -27.20 11.20 14.34
N LYS A 16 -27.69 10.80 15.53
CA LYS A 16 -26.87 10.44 16.69
C LYS A 16 -26.02 9.18 16.49
N GLN A 17 -26.42 8.26 15.60
CA GLN A 17 -25.71 7.02 15.30
C GLN A 17 -24.97 7.05 13.95
N LEU A 18 -25.38 7.94 13.04
CA LEU A 18 -24.86 8.03 11.69
C LEU A 18 -23.33 8.20 11.66
N GLU A 19 -22.79 9.11 12.48
CA GLU A 19 -21.34 9.34 12.54
C GLU A 19 -20.57 8.06 12.90
N LYS A 20 -21.05 7.34 13.92
CA LYS A 20 -20.44 6.09 14.38
C LYS A 20 -20.39 5.05 13.26
N GLU A 21 -21.49 4.87 12.54
CA GLU A 21 -21.58 3.88 11.46
C GLU A 21 -20.78 4.30 10.22
N VAL A 22 -20.74 5.60 9.89
CA VAL A 22 -19.85 6.14 8.85
C VAL A 22 -18.39 5.87 9.19
N ARG A 23 -17.95 6.18 10.42
CA ARG A 23 -16.58 5.92 10.88
C ARG A 23 -16.23 4.44 10.82
N LYS A 24 -17.14 3.57 11.27
CA LYS A 24 -16.98 2.11 11.18
C LYS A 24 -16.80 1.66 9.73
N LYS A 25 -17.62 2.17 8.80
CA LYS A 25 -17.52 1.81 7.38
C LYS A 25 -16.24 2.29 6.72
N LEU A 26 -15.80 3.51 7.05
CA LEU A 26 -14.53 4.06 6.56
C LEU A 26 -13.32 3.31 7.14
N HIS A 27 -13.39 2.90 8.41
CA HIS A 27 -12.36 2.07 9.02
C HIS A 27 -12.25 0.72 8.29
N GLN A 28 -13.36 0.03 8.07
CA GLN A 28 -13.38 -1.24 7.32
C GLN A 28 -12.82 -1.10 5.88
N ALA A 29 -13.12 0.02 5.22
CA ALA A 29 -12.69 0.23 3.83
C ALA A 29 -11.24 0.71 3.68
N TYR A 30 -10.64 1.27 4.73
CA TYR A 30 -9.31 1.90 4.64
C TYR A 30 -8.52 1.77 5.94
N GLY A 31 -9.06 2.24 7.06
CA GLY A 31 -8.31 2.35 8.32
C GLY A 31 -7.81 1.03 8.90
N ALA A 32 -8.48 -0.09 8.60
CA ALA A 32 -8.07 -1.43 9.03
C ALA A 32 -6.74 -1.85 8.41
N TYR A 33 -6.41 -1.40 7.19
CA TYR A 33 -5.22 -1.84 6.48
C TYR A 33 -3.93 -1.15 6.95
N ILE A 34 -4.03 0.06 7.51
CA ILE A 34 -2.88 0.86 8.00
C ILE A 34 -2.69 0.78 9.53
N GLY A 35 -3.36 -0.17 10.20
CA GLY A 35 -3.19 -0.41 11.64
C GLY A 35 -3.51 0.80 12.53
N GLY A 36 -4.41 1.70 12.07
CA GLY A 36 -4.76 2.92 12.81
C GLY A 36 -3.68 3.99 12.86
N ILE A 37 -2.60 3.86 12.08
CA ILE A 37 -1.56 4.89 11.93
C ILE A 37 -2.13 6.02 11.07
N ASP A 38 -2.02 7.27 11.51
CA ASP A 38 -2.39 8.41 10.66
C ASP A 38 -1.36 8.62 9.53
N GLY A 39 -1.75 9.35 8.48
CA GLY A 39 -0.90 9.56 7.31
C GLY A 39 0.46 10.18 7.63
N LYS A 40 0.54 11.12 8.58
CA LYS A 40 1.79 11.79 8.96
C LYS A 40 2.75 10.86 9.69
N ARG A 41 2.21 9.98 10.54
CA ARG A 41 3.01 8.96 11.23
C ARG A 41 3.49 7.89 10.25
N LEU A 42 2.68 7.53 9.25
CA LEU A 42 3.08 6.60 8.20
C LEU A 42 4.21 7.19 7.35
N GLU A 43 4.07 8.44 6.91
CA GLU A 43 5.10 9.18 6.17
C GLU A 43 6.43 9.21 6.93
N LYS A 44 6.43 9.60 8.21
CA LYS A 44 7.63 9.58 9.06
C LYS A 44 8.27 8.20 9.19
N LYS A 45 7.46 7.13 9.23
CA LYS A 45 7.99 5.75 9.26
C LYS A 45 8.69 5.40 7.95
N ILE A 46 8.09 5.78 6.81
CA ILE A 46 8.68 5.57 5.49
C ILE A 46 9.99 6.35 5.37
N GLU A 47 10.00 7.63 5.75
CA GLU A 47 11.22 8.45 5.79
C GLU A 47 12.31 7.78 6.63
N LYS A 48 11.95 7.28 7.82
CA LYS A 48 12.90 6.58 8.69
C LYS A 48 13.50 5.34 8.00
N ILE A 49 12.67 4.51 7.37
CA ILE A 49 13.13 3.31 6.64
C ILE A 49 14.13 3.68 5.54
N ILE A 50 13.83 4.73 4.76
CA ILE A 50 14.70 5.19 3.66
C ILE A 50 16.08 5.65 4.17
N HIS A 51 16.13 6.28 5.35
CA HIS A 51 17.39 6.77 5.93
C HIS A 51 18.15 5.73 6.77
N GLU A 52 17.50 4.63 7.17
CA GLU A 52 18.10 3.58 8.00
C GLU A 52 19.09 2.70 7.22
N ILE A 53 18.89 2.52 5.91
CA ILE A 53 19.73 1.66 5.08
C ILE A 53 20.59 2.55 4.16
N PRO A 54 21.92 2.62 4.36
CA PRO A 54 22.80 3.40 3.50
C PRO A 54 22.70 2.94 2.04
N ASN A 55 22.58 3.89 1.12
CA ASN A 55 22.56 3.59 -0.31
C ASN A 55 23.94 3.07 -0.75
N PRO A 56 24.03 1.87 -1.34
CA PRO A 56 25.29 1.34 -1.84
C PRO A 56 25.80 2.19 -3.02
N THR A 57 27.07 2.58 -2.98
CA THR A 57 27.75 3.26 -4.11
C THR A 57 28.31 2.28 -5.15
N THR A 58 27.81 1.05 -5.17
CA THR A 58 28.34 -0.08 -5.95
C THR A 58 27.49 -0.37 -7.20
N ASP A 59 27.68 -1.53 -7.82
CA ASP A 59 27.06 -1.95 -9.08
C ASP A 59 25.53 -2.04 -9.04
N GLU A 60 24.93 -2.13 -10.23
CA GLU A 60 23.47 -2.12 -10.44
C GLU A 60 22.73 -3.29 -9.76
N ALA A 61 23.35 -4.47 -9.68
CA ALA A 61 22.73 -5.62 -9.02
C ALA A 61 22.62 -5.39 -7.50
N THR A 62 23.70 -4.88 -6.89
CA THR A 62 23.70 -4.50 -5.47
C THR A 62 22.66 -3.41 -5.19
N ARG A 63 22.53 -2.43 -6.09
CA ARG A 63 21.52 -1.36 -5.95
C ARG A 63 20.09 -1.90 -6.04
N THR A 64 19.81 -2.81 -6.96
CA THR A 64 18.48 -3.42 -7.12
C THR A 64 18.06 -4.17 -5.86
N GLU A 65 18.95 -4.96 -5.27
CA GLU A 65 18.65 -5.70 -4.04
C GLU A 65 18.41 -4.76 -2.85
N TRP A 66 19.17 -3.66 -2.76
CA TRP A 66 18.94 -2.62 -1.77
C TRP A 66 17.59 -1.92 -1.95
N GLU A 67 17.19 -1.61 -3.18
CA GLU A 67 15.88 -1.03 -3.48
C GLU A 67 14.74 -2.00 -3.08
N LYS A 68 14.89 -3.30 -3.38
CA LYS A 68 13.98 -4.35 -2.93
C LYS A 68 13.86 -4.40 -1.41
N GLU A 69 14.97 -4.35 -0.67
CA GLU A 69 14.95 -4.39 0.81
C GLU A 69 14.17 -3.21 1.41
N ILE A 70 14.45 -1.98 0.99
CA ILE A 70 13.75 -0.77 1.45
C ILE A 70 12.26 -0.88 1.12
N CYS A 71 11.95 -1.23 -0.12
CA CYS A 71 10.58 -1.33 -0.59
C CYS A 71 9.80 -2.41 0.16
N LEU A 72 10.41 -3.55 0.46
CA LEU A 72 9.81 -4.63 1.23
C LEU A 72 9.43 -4.16 2.64
N LYS A 73 10.32 -3.40 3.31
CA LYS A 73 10.02 -2.80 4.62
C LYS A 73 8.85 -1.83 4.56
N ILE A 74 8.73 -1.04 3.50
CA ILE A 74 7.60 -0.12 3.28
C ILE A 74 6.30 -0.89 3.02
N LEU A 75 6.34 -1.90 2.13
CA LEU A 75 5.19 -2.74 1.78
C LEU A 75 4.61 -3.45 3.01
N ASN A 76 5.45 -3.83 3.98
CA ASN A 76 5.02 -4.45 5.25
C ASN A 76 4.23 -3.50 6.17
N LEU A 77 4.22 -2.17 5.93
CA LEU A 77 3.46 -1.21 6.74
C LEU A 77 1.95 -1.22 6.45
N HIS A 78 1.51 -1.88 5.38
CA HIS A 78 0.11 -1.97 5.00
C HIS A 78 -0.31 -3.44 4.84
N THR A 79 -1.41 -3.82 5.49
CA THR A 79 -1.80 -5.22 5.66
C THR A 79 -1.94 -5.96 4.32
N SER A 80 -2.62 -5.36 3.34
CA SER A 80 -2.83 -6.00 2.02
C SER A 80 -1.56 -6.12 1.17
N THR A 81 -0.55 -5.25 1.39
CA THR A 81 0.74 -5.37 0.69
C THR A 81 1.66 -6.34 1.43
N ASN A 82 1.61 -6.37 2.77
CA ASN A 82 2.28 -7.35 3.62
C ASN A 82 1.87 -8.80 3.28
N GLU A 83 0.58 -9.05 3.00
CA GLU A 83 0.11 -10.37 2.56
C GLU A 83 0.78 -10.88 1.28
N ARG A 84 1.29 -9.97 0.43
CA ARG A 84 1.88 -10.27 -0.88
C ARG A 84 3.40 -10.29 -0.88
N THR A 85 4.07 -9.89 0.20
CA THR A 85 5.54 -9.75 0.22
C THR A 85 6.29 -11.05 -0.01
N VAL A 86 5.68 -12.19 0.33
CA VAL A 86 6.24 -13.53 0.07
C VAL A 86 6.19 -13.97 -1.40
N ALA A 87 5.46 -13.23 -2.25
CA ALA A 87 5.14 -13.68 -3.60
C ALA A 87 5.42 -12.63 -4.69
N TYR A 88 5.94 -11.44 -4.38
CA TYR A 88 6.06 -10.37 -5.39
C TYR A 88 6.91 -10.76 -6.60
N ASP A 89 8.03 -11.46 -6.42
CA ASP A 89 8.88 -11.91 -7.53
C ASP A 89 8.12 -12.85 -8.49
N GLU A 90 7.37 -13.83 -7.97
CA GLU A 90 6.60 -14.76 -8.80
C GLU A 90 5.30 -14.12 -9.33
N LEU A 91 4.69 -13.21 -8.58
CA LEU A 91 3.42 -12.57 -8.91
C LEU A 91 3.52 -11.76 -10.20
N TYR A 92 4.53 -10.91 -10.32
CA TYR A 92 4.68 -10.07 -11.52
C TYR A 92 5.05 -10.88 -12.75
N GLN A 93 5.92 -11.87 -12.60
CA GLN A 93 6.25 -12.81 -13.67
C GLN A 93 4.98 -13.46 -14.22
N LYS A 94 4.13 -14.05 -13.37
CA LYS A 94 2.86 -14.67 -13.79
C LYS A 94 1.87 -13.69 -14.40
N ILE A 95 1.81 -12.45 -13.92
CA ILE A 95 0.96 -11.43 -14.52
C ILE A 95 1.45 -11.11 -15.94
N PHE A 96 2.76 -10.87 -16.10
CA PHE A 96 3.34 -10.48 -17.38
C PHE A 96 3.42 -11.63 -18.40
N GLU A 97 3.44 -12.89 -17.96
CA GLU A 97 3.23 -14.05 -18.83
C GLU A 97 1.88 -13.99 -19.55
N VAL A 98 0.85 -13.45 -18.90
CA VAL A 98 -0.50 -13.33 -19.44
C VAL A 98 -0.71 -12.01 -20.18
N THR A 99 -0.21 -10.91 -19.63
CA THR A 99 -0.49 -9.55 -20.16
C THR A 99 0.58 -9.02 -21.11
N GLY A 100 1.76 -9.65 -21.14
CA GLY A 100 2.99 -9.03 -21.60
C GLY A 100 3.51 -8.00 -20.58
N VAL A 101 4.73 -7.51 -20.81
CA VAL A 101 5.33 -6.43 -20.02
C VAL A 101 4.68 -5.09 -20.43
N PRO A 102 3.99 -4.39 -19.52
CA PRO A 102 3.30 -3.16 -19.85
C PRO A 102 4.27 -1.98 -19.98
N THR A 103 3.95 -1.03 -20.85
CA THR A 103 4.65 0.27 -20.95
C THR A 103 4.07 1.32 -20.00
N SER A 104 2.88 1.07 -19.45
CA SER A 104 2.19 1.95 -18.50
C SER A 104 1.25 1.12 -17.62
N ILE A 105 1.13 1.48 -16.35
CA ILE A 105 0.26 0.80 -15.37
C ILE A 105 -0.63 1.81 -14.67
N THR A 106 -1.91 1.47 -14.56
CA THR A 106 -2.85 2.12 -13.65
C THR A 106 -3.14 1.18 -12.48
N ASP A 107 -2.72 1.58 -11.28
CA ASP A 107 -2.93 0.80 -10.06
C ASP A 107 -4.09 1.41 -9.24
N ALA A 108 -5.27 0.79 -9.34
CA ALA A 108 -6.49 1.27 -8.69
C ALA A 108 -6.60 0.73 -7.26
N GLY A 109 -6.70 1.63 -6.28
CA GLY A 109 -6.69 1.23 -4.87
C GLY A 109 -5.31 0.75 -4.41
N CYS A 110 -4.26 1.33 -5.00
CA CYS A 110 -2.88 0.86 -4.91
C CYS A 110 -2.30 0.79 -3.49
N ALA A 111 -2.80 1.58 -2.54
CA ALA A 111 -2.20 1.71 -1.21
C ALA A 111 -0.67 1.91 -1.29
N LEU A 112 0.12 0.98 -0.74
CA LEU A 112 1.59 1.00 -0.82
C LEU A 112 2.17 0.12 -1.94
N ASN A 113 1.33 -0.51 -2.76
CA ASN A 113 1.76 -1.37 -3.86
C ASN A 113 2.71 -0.69 -4.86
N PRO A 114 2.68 0.63 -5.13
CA PRO A 114 3.66 1.22 -6.04
C PRO A 114 5.13 1.02 -5.61
N PHE A 115 5.39 0.76 -4.32
CA PHE A 115 6.72 0.39 -3.84
C PHE A 115 7.16 -1.02 -4.26
N SER A 116 6.31 -1.88 -4.80
CA SER A 116 6.71 -3.19 -5.33
C SER A 116 7.35 -3.11 -6.72
N PHE A 117 7.52 -1.91 -7.30
CA PHE A 117 8.11 -1.74 -8.62
C PHE A 117 9.48 -2.43 -8.82
N PRO A 118 10.41 -2.46 -7.86
CA PRO A 118 11.68 -3.19 -8.01
C PRO A 118 11.53 -4.71 -8.21
N PHE A 119 10.34 -5.27 -7.98
CA PHE A 119 10.01 -6.68 -8.21
C PHE A 119 9.44 -6.93 -9.62
N PHE A 120 9.35 -5.91 -10.48
CA PHE A 120 8.95 -6.05 -11.88
C PHE A 120 10.13 -6.57 -12.71
N THR A 121 10.53 -7.82 -12.46
CA THR A 121 11.59 -8.51 -13.20
C THR A 121 11.03 -9.42 -14.28
#